data_AF-A0A2N8PRF1-F1
#
_entry.id   AF-A0A2N8PRF1-F1
#
_cell.length_a   1.000
_cell.length_b   1.000
_cell.length_c   1.000
_cell.angle_alpha   90.00
_cell.angle_beta   90.00
_cell.angle_gamma   90.00
#
_symmetry.space_group_name_H-M   'P 1'
#
loop_
_entity.id
_entity.type
_entity.pdbx_description
1 polymer ?
#
loop_
_entity_poly.entity_id
_entity_poly.type
_entity_poly.pdbx_seq_one_letter_code
_entity_poly.pdbx_strand_id
1 'polypeptide(L)'
;MFRNPEFRRPSWLFSAVTVILTVVGFSLSQTSGILVFFSAIIFGGIFYFSTKVRYQKIAQLADQIDLVLHNEEHLIIEELEEGELSILQSEIAKMTLRIREQNVALKKEKENLADSLADIAHQLRTPLTSVNLLLSLAKATPDEKECKKNLREIEEMLQQMDSLITALLKLSRLDAGVVDFKNVPISVEELIATSLRPFSISLELHDIQVETTISPSTTIQGDRIWLSEALQNILRNCIESIGEKGKIEVQGEDNPLFTEITIHDSGKGFEETELPRLFERFYRGINSSTTGFGIGMSLSQSIIHRQGGTIVARNHPNGGALFVIRFPK
;
A
#
# COMPACT_ATOMS: atom_id res chain seq x y z
N MET A 1 39.74 -1.65 28.60
CA MET A 1 40.11 -0.30 28.09
C MET A 1 41.55 -0.23 27.55
N PHE A 2 42.60 -0.71 28.27
CA PHE A 2 43.99 -0.72 27.79
C PHE A 2 44.30 -1.59 26.55
N ARG A 3 43.34 -2.42 26.10
CA ARG A 3 43.44 -3.22 24.88
C ARG A 3 42.95 -2.48 23.62
N ASN A 4 42.29 -1.33 23.77
CA ASN A 4 41.73 -0.61 22.63
C ASN A 4 42.79 0.28 21.97
N PRO A 5 43.02 0.14 20.65
CA PRO A 5 44.07 0.88 19.95
C PRO A 5 43.84 2.39 19.94
N GLU A 6 42.58 2.82 19.95
CA GLU A 6 42.16 4.23 19.99
C GLU A 6 42.50 4.92 21.31
N PHE A 7 42.65 4.18 22.41
CA PHE A 7 43.05 4.72 23.72
C PHE A 7 44.56 4.65 23.92
N ARG A 8 45.21 3.60 23.41
CA ARG A 8 46.67 3.39 23.54
C ARG A 8 47.48 4.48 22.84
N ARG A 9 47.15 4.79 21.58
CA ARG A 9 47.92 5.77 20.78
C ARG A 9 47.94 7.18 21.40
N PRO A 10 46.80 7.82 21.74
CA PRO A 10 46.81 9.15 22.36
C PRO A 10 47.42 9.14 23.77
N SER A 11 47.22 8.07 24.55
CA SER A 11 47.83 7.96 25.89
C SER A 11 49.36 7.81 25.85
N TRP A 12 49.89 7.11 24.84
CA TRP A 12 51.34 7.02 24.59
C TRP A 12 51.91 8.36 24.11
N LEU A 13 51.24 9.03 23.17
CA LEU A 13 51.64 10.36 22.70
C LEU A 13 51.62 11.40 23.83
N PHE A 14 50.58 11.42 24.65
CA PHE A 14 50.47 12.32 25.80
C PHE A 14 51.58 12.09 26.82
N SER A 15 51.87 10.82 27.14
CA SER A 15 52.99 10.45 28.02
C SER A 15 54.34 10.89 27.44
N ALA A 16 54.58 10.65 26.14
CA ALA A 16 55.83 11.05 25.48
C ALA A 16 56.03 12.58 25.48
N VAL A 17 54.99 13.34 25.14
CA VAL A 17 55.02 14.81 25.16
C VAL A 17 55.21 15.35 26.57
N THR A 18 54.56 14.75 27.57
CA THR A 18 54.72 15.13 28.98
C THR A 18 56.15 14.94 29.46
N VAL A 19 56.79 13.82 29.12
CA VAL A 19 58.19 13.54 29.49
C VAL A 19 59.13 14.57 28.84
N ILE A 20 58.96 14.86 27.55
CA ILE A 20 59.79 15.84 26.83
C ILE A 20 59.64 17.24 27.46
N LEU A 21 58.40 17.70 27.67
CA LEU A 21 58.14 19.02 28.26
C LEU A 21 58.64 19.15 29.69
N THR A 22 58.57 18.07 30.49
CA THR A 22 59.09 18.06 31.85
C THR A 22 60.61 18.17 31.87
N VAL A 23 61.31 17.42 31.02
CA VAL A 23 62.79 17.48 30.89
C VAL A 23 63.25 18.86 30.44
N VAL A 24 62.57 19.45 29.45
CA VAL A 24 62.85 20.83 28.99
C VAL A 24 62.56 21.84 30.10
N GLY A 25 61.47 21.68 30.85
CA GLY A 25 61.14 22.53 31.99
C GLY A 25 62.21 22.53 33.07
N PHE A 26 62.75 21.35 33.43
CA PHE A 26 63.85 21.22 34.39
C PHE A 26 65.17 21.82 33.88
N SER A 27 65.40 21.86 32.56
CA SER A 27 66.60 22.50 31.98
C SER A 27 66.59 24.03 32.10
N LEU A 28 65.41 24.64 32.21
CA LEU A 28 65.22 26.09 32.33
C LEU A 28 65.19 26.54 33.79
N SER A 29 64.38 25.88 34.63
CA SER A 29 64.35 26.12 36.08
C SER A 29 63.67 24.98 36.85
N GLN A 30 64.07 24.77 38.11
CA GLN A 30 63.51 23.69 38.94
C GLN A 30 62.02 23.89 39.26
N THR A 31 61.56 25.15 39.37
CA THR A 31 60.14 25.48 39.62
C THR A 31 59.27 25.25 38.38
N SER A 32 59.78 25.56 37.18
CA SER A 32 59.07 25.31 35.91
C SER A 32 58.84 23.81 35.66
N GLY A 33 59.83 22.96 35.93
CA GLY A 33 59.69 21.51 35.77
C GLY A 33 58.59 20.90 36.65
N ILE A 34 58.51 21.35 37.91
CA ILE A 34 57.48 20.90 38.87
C ILE A 34 56.08 21.33 38.42
N LEU A 35 55.90 22.57 37.97
CA LEU A 35 54.60 23.08 37.49
C LEU A 35 54.10 22.33 36.24
N VAL A 36 55.00 22.03 35.29
CA VAL A 36 54.68 21.27 34.07
C VAL A 36 54.25 19.84 34.44
N PHE A 37 54.93 19.20 35.40
CA PHE A 37 54.59 17.86 35.83
C PHE A 37 53.19 17.78 36.47
N PHE A 38 52.88 18.67 37.43
CA PHE A 38 51.58 18.67 38.09
C PHE A 38 50.43 19.04 37.15
N SER A 39 50.63 20.02 36.26
CA SER A 39 49.62 20.38 35.27
C SER A 39 49.35 19.23 34.29
N ALA A 40 50.38 18.52 33.84
CA ALA A 40 50.21 17.34 32.98
C ALA A 40 49.43 16.20 33.66
N ILE A 41 49.65 15.95 34.96
CA ILE A 41 48.87 14.96 35.72
C ILE A 41 47.39 15.36 35.78
N ILE A 42 47.09 16.63 36.06
CA ILE A 42 45.71 17.12 36.14
C ILE A 42 45.01 17.00 34.79
N PHE A 43 45.62 17.50 33.71
CA PHE A 43 45.06 17.39 32.36
C PHE A 43 44.90 15.94 31.90
N GLY A 44 45.87 15.08 32.20
CA GLY A 44 45.81 13.64 31.90
C GLY A 44 44.67 12.95 32.65
N GLY A 45 44.46 13.30 33.92
CA GLY A 45 43.35 12.80 34.74
C GLY A 45 41.98 13.22 34.20
N ILE A 46 41.82 14.50 33.85
CA ILE A 46 40.58 15.03 33.26
C ILE A 46 40.30 14.36 31.91
N PHE A 47 41.31 14.24 31.04
CA PHE A 47 41.18 13.59 29.74
C PHE A 47 40.80 12.11 29.88
N TYR A 48 41.43 11.39 30.82
CA TYR A 48 41.10 10.00 31.10
C TYR A 48 39.66 9.84 31.57
N PHE A 49 39.22 10.69 32.51
CA PHE A 49 37.87 10.67 33.05
C PHE A 49 36.82 10.96 31.96
N SER A 50 37.02 12.04 31.19
CA SER A 50 36.12 12.40 30.08
C SER A 50 36.03 11.29 29.02
N THR A 51 37.16 10.68 28.66
CA THR A 51 37.20 9.57 27.69
C THR A 51 36.49 8.33 28.23
N LYS A 52 36.66 8.01 29.51
CA LYS A 52 35.98 6.88 30.16
C LYS A 52 34.46 7.07 30.14
N VAL A 53 33.97 8.27 30.47
CA VAL A 53 32.53 8.60 30.41
C VAL A 53 31.99 8.47 28.99
N ARG A 54 32.69 9.01 27.97
CA ARG A 54 32.29 8.88 26.56
C ARG A 54 32.17 7.42 26.13
N TYR A 55 33.14 6.58 26.48
CA TYR A 55 33.13 5.17 26.10
C TYR A 55 32.02 4.38 26.80
N GLN A 56 31.73 4.71 28.06
CA GLN A 56 30.59 4.12 28.78
C GLN A 56 29.26 4.48 28.13
N LYS A 57 29.06 5.75 27.73
CA LYS A 57 27.85 6.16 27.00
C LYS A 57 27.71 5.46 25.65
N ILE A 58 28.79 5.29 24.89
CA ILE A 58 28.77 4.53 23.62
C ILE A 58 28.40 3.07 23.85
N ALA A 59 28.95 2.43 24.89
CA ALA A 59 28.60 1.05 25.23
C ALA A 59 27.12 0.92 25.61
N GLN A 60 26.59 1.86 26.40
CA GLN A 60 25.16 1.91 26.74
C GLN A 60 24.27 2.06 25.50
N LEU A 61 24.66 2.92 24.54
CA LEU A 61 23.93 3.06 23.27
C LEU A 61 23.96 1.76 22.45
N ALA A 62 25.11 1.08 22.40
CA ALA A 62 25.23 -0.21 21.71
C ALA A 62 24.34 -1.28 22.35
N ASP A 63 24.31 -1.35 23.69
CA ASP A 63 23.45 -2.27 24.43
C ASP A 63 21.96 -1.94 24.22
N GLN A 64 21.58 -0.65 24.14
CA GLN A 64 20.20 -0.24 23.83
C GLN A 64 19.78 -0.65 22.41
N ILE A 65 20.66 -0.54 21.41
CA ILE A 65 20.39 -1.02 20.04
C ILE A 65 20.20 -2.54 20.05
N ASP A 66 21.06 -3.27 20.75
CA ASP A 66 20.95 -4.73 20.84
C ASP A 66 19.64 -5.14 21.51
N LEU A 67 19.23 -4.43 22.56
CA LEU A 67 17.94 -4.64 23.21
C LEU A 67 16.77 -4.38 22.27
N VAL A 68 16.82 -3.32 21.47
CA VAL A 68 15.79 -3.00 20.45
C VAL A 68 15.72 -4.07 19.36
N LEU A 69 16.87 -4.61 18.94
CA LEU A 69 16.93 -5.66 17.93
C LEU A 69 16.34 -6.99 18.44
N HIS A 70 16.36 -7.22 19.75
CA HIS A 70 15.95 -8.48 20.35
C HIS A 70 14.66 -8.42 21.19
N ASN A 71 14.20 -7.22 21.57
CA ASN A 71 13.06 -7.03 22.48
C ASN A 71 12.21 -5.80 22.04
N GLU A 72 10.93 -6.02 21.76
CA GLU A 72 10.03 -5.03 21.13
C GLU A 72 9.52 -3.91 22.06
N GLU A 73 9.90 -3.91 23.34
CA GLU A 73 9.23 -3.12 24.37
C GLU A 73 10.16 -2.09 25.04
N HIS A 74 9.97 -0.84 24.62
CA HIS A 74 10.36 0.42 25.26
C HIS A 74 11.76 1.00 24.97
N LEU A 75 11.78 1.96 24.05
CA LEU A 75 12.77 3.04 24.03
C LEU A 75 12.39 4.07 25.10
N ILE A 76 13.08 4.07 26.23
CA ILE A 76 13.08 5.24 27.13
C ILE A 76 14.11 6.21 26.56
N ILE A 77 13.64 7.20 25.82
CA ILE A 77 14.47 8.30 25.36
C ILE A 77 14.64 9.24 26.55
N GLU A 78 15.68 9.03 27.36
CA GLU A 78 16.12 10.07 28.30
C GLU A 78 16.68 11.24 27.47
N GLU A 79 16.00 12.40 27.55
CA GLU A 79 16.55 13.67 27.08
C GLU A 79 17.84 13.97 27.86
N LEU A 80 18.99 13.84 27.18
CA LEU A 80 20.29 14.16 27.74
C LEU A 80 21.01 15.19 26.86
N GLU A 81 21.74 16.06 27.58
CA GLU A 81 22.34 17.33 27.18
C GLU A 81 23.07 17.38 25.81
N GLU A 82 23.23 18.62 25.32
CA GLU A 82 23.88 19.02 24.07
C GLU A 82 25.22 18.28 23.81
N GLY A 83 25.39 17.77 22.58
CA GLY A 83 26.63 17.18 22.09
C GLY A 83 26.44 16.20 20.93
N GLU A 84 27.53 15.86 20.24
CA GLU A 84 27.53 14.94 19.07
C GLU A 84 26.92 13.56 19.38
N LEU A 85 27.05 13.09 20.62
CA LEU A 85 26.52 11.81 21.06
C LEU A 85 24.99 11.83 21.21
N SER A 86 24.42 12.98 21.59
CA SER A 86 22.96 13.18 21.67
C SER A 86 22.35 13.21 20.27
N ILE A 87 23.04 13.82 19.29
CA ILE A 87 22.64 13.78 17.87
C ILE A 87 22.62 12.33 17.36
N LEU A 88 23.68 11.56 17.64
CA LEU A 88 23.75 10.15 17.23
C LEU A 88 22.62 9.32 17.86
N GLN A 89 22.34 9.52 19.15
CA GLN A 89 21.24 8.85 19.85
C GLN A 89 19.87 9.21 19.24
N SER A 90 19.65 10.49 18.90
CA SER A 90 18.43 10.94 18.22
C SER A 90 18.25 10.28 16.86
N GLU A 91 19.30 10.19 16.04
CA GLU A 91 19.23 9.54 14.73
C GLU A 91 18.99 8.03 14.85
N ILE A 92 19.63 7.36 15.82
CA ILE A 92 19.36 5.95 16.11
C ILE A 92 17.90 5.75 16.53
N ALA A 93 17.37 6.59 17.42
CA ALA A 93 15.98 6.53 17.83
C ALA A 93 15.02 6.68 16.64
N LYS A 94 15.27 7.65 15.75
CA LYS A 94 14.47 7.83 14.51
C LYS A 94 14.55 6.61 13.60
N MET A 95 15.74 6.03 13.40
CA MET A 95 15.91 4.82 12.58
C MET A 95 15.16 3.64 13.17
N THR A 96 15.27 3.41 14.48
CA THR A 96 14.54 2.35 15.18
C THR A 96 13.04 2.52 15.03
N LEU A 97 12.52 3.74 15.22
CA LEU A 97 11.09 4.02 15.04
C LEU A 97 10.63 3.71 13.61
N ARG A 98 11.38 4.15 12.59
CA ARG A 98 11.08 3.83 11.18
C ARG A 98 11.10 2.33 10.89
N ILE A 99 12.09 1.60 11.41
CA ILE A 99 12.17 0.14 11.23
C ILE A 99 10.98 -0.55 11.89
N ARG A 100 10.57 -0.10 13.09
CA ARG A 100 9.39 -0.62 13.77
C ARG A 100 8.12 -0.37 12.96
N GLU A 101 7.92 0.86 12.48
CA GLU A 101 6.79 1.21 11.62
C GLU A 101 6.74 0.35 10.36
N GLN A 102 7.89 0.14 9.71
CA GLN A 102 8.02 -0.74 8.55
C GLN A 102 7.70 -2.20 8.89
N ASN A 103 8.20 -2.73 10.00
CA ASN A 103 7.93 -4.11 10.43
C ASN A 103 6.45 -4.32 10.75
N VAL A 104 5.80 -3.35 11.41
CA VAL A 104 4.35 -3.38 11.66
C VAL A 104 3.57 -3.34 10.36
N ALA A 105 3.95 -2.47 9.41
CA ALA A 105 3.33 -2.39 8.09
C ALA A 105 3.49 -3.70 7.30
N LEU A 106 4.68 -4.28 7.27
CA LEU A 106 4.98 -5.56 6.60
C LEU A 106 4.21 -6.72 7.22
N LYS A 107 4.10 -6.77 8.56
CA LYS A 107 3.31 -7.79 9.25
C LYS A 107 1.83 -7.70 8.84
N LYS A 108 1.28 -6.48 8.83
CA LYS A 108 -0.09 -6.22 8.40
C LYS A 108 -0.31 -6.59 6.93
N GLU A 109 0.64 -6.29 6.05
CA GLU A 109 0.58 -6.67 4.64
C GLU A 109 0.57 -8.20 4.47
N LYS A 110 1.41 -8.92 5.23
CA LYS A 110 1.45 -10.39 5.24
C LYS A 110 0.14 -11.00 5.75
N GLU A 111 -0.44 -10.45 6.81
CA GLU A 111 -1.75 -10.87 7.32
C GLU A 111 -2.84 -10.67 6.27
N ASN A 112 -2.93 -9.47 5.67
CA ASN A 112 -3.87 -9.16 4.60
C ASN A 112 -3.73 -10.10 3.39
N LEU A 113 -2.49 -10.46 3.03
CA LEU A 113 -2.22 -11.41 1.95
C LEU A 113 -2.71 -12.82 2.30
N ALA A 114 -2.46 -13.28 3.52
CA ALA A 114 -2.92 -14.59 3.99
C ALA A 114 -4.45 -14.68 3.99
N ASP A 115 -5.13 -13.65 4.48
CA ASP A 115 -6.59 -13.56 4.48
C ASP A 115 -7.13 -13.55 3.04
N SER A 116 -6.53 -12.76 2.15
CA SER A 116 -6.89 -12.73 0.73
C SER A 116 -6.74 -14.11 0.06
N LEU A 117 -5.69 -14.87 0.37
CA LEU A 117 -5.48 -16.22 -0.16
C LEU A 117 -6.52 -17.21 0.35
N ALA A 118 -6.91 -17.09 1.63
CA ALA A 118 -7.97 -17.91 2.21
C ALA A 118 -9.31 -17.64 1.51
N ASP A 119 -9.64 -16.37 1.27
CA ASP A 119 -10.85 -15.96 0.56
C ASP A 119 -10.87 -16.48 -0.88
N ILE A 120 -9.76 -16.36 -1.62
CA ILE A 120 -9.62 -16.92 -2.98
C ILE A 120 -9.90 -18.42 -2.98
N ALA A 121 -9.29 -19.16 -2.05
CA ALA A 121 -9.47 -20.61 -1.95
C ALA A 121 -10.94 -20.96 -1.66
N HIS A 122 -11.61 -20.19 -0.81
CA HIS A 122 -13.02 -20.39 -0.51
C HIS A 122 -13.91 -20.12 -1.73
N GLN A 123 -13.67 -18.99 -2.43
CA GLN A 123 -14.44 -18.59 -3.61
C GLN A 123 -14.27 -19.57 -4.79
N LEU A 124 -13.13 -20.26 -4.89
CA LEU A 124 -12.92 -21.31 -5.89
C LEU A 124 -13.54 -22.66 -5.49
N ARG A 125 -13.56 -22.99 -4.20
CA ARG A 125 -14.08 -24.28 -3.72
C ARG A 125 -15.59 -24.41 -3.95
N THR A 126 -16.35 -23.33 -3.79
CA THR A 126 -17.81 -23.33 -4.00
C THR A 126 -18.22 -23.74 -5.42
N PRO A 127 -17.81 -23.05 -6.50
CA PRO A 127 -18.18 -23.43 -7.86
C PRO A 127 -17.61 -24.80 -8.23
N LEU A 128 -16.41 -25.16 -7.77
CA LEU A 128 -15.82 -26.48 -8.02
C LEU A 128 -16.67 -27.61 -7.42
N THR A 129 -17.23 -27.41 -6.22
CA THR A 129 -18.12 -28.38 -5.58
C THR A 129 -19.41 -28.55 -6.38
N SER A 130 -19.99 -27.44 -6.83
CA SER A 130 -21.18 -27.45 -7.68
C SER A 130 -20.95 -28.13 -9.03
N VAL A 131 -19.82 -27.86 -9.69
CA VAL A 131 -19.41 -28.53 -10.94
C VAL A 131 -19.32 -30.03 -10.73
N ASN A 132 -18.69 -30.50 -9.64
CA ASN A 132 -18.58 -31.93 -9.34
C ASN A 132 -19.95 -32.59 -9.10
N LEU A 133 -20.86 -31.89 -8.42
CA LEU A 133 -22.23 -32.36 -8.20
C LEU A 133 -23.01 -32.45 -9.52
N LEU A 134 -23.03 -31.36 -10.30
CA LEU A 134 -23.71 -31.30 -11.60
C LEU A 134 -23.16 -32.33 -12.59
N LEU A 135 -21.85 -32.56 -12.57
CA LEU A 135 -21.21 -33.59 -13.41
C LEU A 135 -21.65 -35.00 -12.99
N SER A 136 -21.79 -35.25 -11.68
CA SER A 136 -22.28 -36.51 -11.15
C SER A 136 -23.75 -36.74 -11.53
N LEU A 137 -24.58 -35.70 -11.45
CA LEU A 137 -25.98 -35.72 -11.89
C LEU A 137 -26.08 -35.96 -13.39
N ALA A 138 -25.32 -35.21 -14.21
CA ALA A 138 -25.30 -35.37 -15.67
C ALA A 138 -24.91 -36.80 -16.12
N LYS A 139 -24.02 -37.47 -15.39
CA LYS A 139 -23.64 -38.88 -15.65
C LYS A 139 -24.73 -39.88 -15.26
N ALA A 140 -25.53 -39.57 -14.24
CA ALA A 140 -26.57 -40.45 -13.71
C ALA A 140 -27.93 -40.26 -14.42
N THR A 141 -28.14 -39.11 -15.08
CA THR A 141 -29.41 -38.78 -15.74
C THR A 141 -29.51 -39.40 -17.14
N PRO A 142 -30.52 -40.26 -17.40
CA PRO A 142 -30.78 -40.81 -18.74
C PRO A 142 -31.54 -39.85 -19.66
N ASP A 143 -32.14 -38.78 -19.12
CA ASP A 143 -32.78 -37.72 -19.92
C ASP A 143 -31.73 -36.78 -20.54
N GLU A 144 -31.73 -36.71 -21.87
CA GLU A 144 -30.81 -35.87 -22.63
C GLU A 144 -31.02 -34.37 -22.36
N LYS A 145 -32.25 -33.95 -22.05
CA LYS A 145 -32.58 -32.54 -21.82
C LYS A 145 -32.03 -32.04 -20.48
N GLU A 146 -32.24 -32.79 -19.40
CA GLU A 146 -31.62 -32.50 -18.10
C GLU A 146 -30.10 -32.61 -18.14
N CYS A 147 -29.53 -33.59 -18.85
CA CYS A 147 -28.08 -33.68 -19.04
C CYS A 147 -27.52 -32.43 -19.74
N LYS A 148 -28.14 -31.98 -20.83
CA LYS A 148 -27.76 -30.73 -21.52
C LYS A 148 -27.88 -29.49 -20.64
N LYS A 149 -28.89 -29.43 -19.77
CA LYS A 149 -29.04 -28.34 -18.80
C LYS A 149 -27.89 -28.32 -17.80
N ASN A 150 -27.58 -29.46 -17.18
CA ASN A 150 -26.48 -29.59 -16.22
C ASN A 150 -25.12 -29.24 -16.85
N LEU A 151 -24.88 -29.67 -18.11
CA LEU A 151 -23.66 -29.32 -18.84
C LEU A 151 -23.53 -27.80 -19.09
N ARG A 152 -24.64 -27.12 -19.43
CA ARG A 152 -24.64 -25.64 -19.57
C ARG A 152 -24.32 -24.95 -18.25
N GLU A 153 -24.93 -25.38 -17.14
CA GLU A 153 -24.62 -24.82 -15.82
C GLU A 153 -23.15 -25.04 -15.43
N ILE A 154 -22.56 -26.20 -15.79
CA ILE A 154 -21.13 -26.46 -15.61
C ILE A 154 -20.28 -25.49 -16.45
N GLU A 155 -20.62 -25.30 -17.73
CA GLU A 155 -19.91 -24.37 -18.61
C GLU A 155 -19.94 -22.93 -18.06
N GLU A 156 -21.10 -22.47 -17.58
CA GLU A 156 -21.26 -21.16 -16.96
C GLU A 156 -20.40 -21.02 -15.70
N MET A 157 -20.37 -22.03 -14.82
CA MET A 157 -19.53 -22.03 -13.62
C MET A 157 -18.03 -22.00 -13.96
N LEU A 158 -17.61 -22.75 -14.97
CA LEU A 158 -16.21 -22.76 -15.42
C LEU A 158 -15.80 -21.40 -16.01
N GLN A 159 -16.66 -20.76 -16.80
CA GLN A 159 -16.42 -19.41 -17.32
C GLN A 159 -16.31 -18.37 -16.20
N GLN A 160 -17.14 -18.48 -15.16
CA GLN A 160 -17.03 -17.62 -13.98
C GLN A 160 -15.68 -17.82 -13.27
N MET A 161 -15.24 -19.07 -13.07
CA MET A 161 -13.94 -19.37 -12.46
C MET A 161 -12.77 -18.84 -13.30
N ASP A 162 -12.83 -18.94 -14.63
CA ASP A 162 -11.80 -18.39 -15.52
C ASP A 162 -11.71 -16.86 -15.44
N SER A 163 -12.86 -16.19 -15.40
CA SER A 163 -12.95 -14.74 -15.20
C SER A 163 -12.33 -14.31 -13.85
N LEU A 164 -12.61 -15.06 -12.78
CA LEU A 164 -12.00 -14.84 -11.46
C LEU A 164 -10.47 -14.95 -11.50
N ILE A 165 -9.95 -16.04 -12.08
CA ILE A 165 -8.51 -16.28 -12.18
C ILE A 165 -7.85 -15.18 -13.00
N THR A 166 -8.46 -14.79 -14.12
CA THR A 166 -7.96 -13.72 -14.99
C THR A 166 -7.93 -12.38 -14.25
N ALA A 167 -8.99 -12.02 -13.52
CA ALA A 167 -9.04 -10.80 -12.73
C ALA A 167 -7.97 -10.80 -11.62
N LEU A 168 -7.77 -11.93 -10.95
CA LEU A 168 -6.75 -12.09 -9.91
C LEU A 168 -5.33 -11.94 -10.46
N LEU A 169 -5.04 -12.53 -11.63
CA LEU A 169 -3.75 -12.39 -12.30
C LEU A 169 -3.49 -10.93 -12.73
N LYS A 170 -4.51 -10.24 -13.26
CA LYS A 170 -4.43 -8.81 -13.58
C LYS A 170 -4.09 -8.00 -12.32
N LEU A 171 -4.82 -8.22 -11.23
CA LEU A 171 -4.59 -7.53 -9.96
C LEU A 171 -3.18 -7.79 -9.40
N SER A 172 -2.74 -9.04 -9.40
CA SER A 172 -1.39 -9.41 -8.93
C SER A 172 -0.28 -8.73 -9.74
N ARG A 173 -0.44 -8.61 -11.07
CA ARG A 173 0.51 -7.88 -11.92
C ARG A 173 0.53 -6.39 -11.62
N LEU A 174 -0.64 -5.79 -11.34
CA LEU A 174 -0.75 -4.39 -10.94
C LEU A 174 -0.09 -4.15 -9.58
N ASP A 175 -0.33 -5.01 -8.60
CA ASP A 175 0.27 -4.92 -7.26
C ASP A 175 1.80 -5.04 -7.31
N ALA A 176 2.31 -5.98 -8.11
CA ALA A 176 3.74 -6.18 -8.30
C ALA A 176 4.41 -5.04 -9.09
N GLY A 177 3.64 -4.10 -9.65
CA GLY A 177 4.17 -2.98 -10.43
C GLY A 177 4.85 -3.40 -11.74
N VAL A 178 4.55 -4.61 -12.24
CA VAL A 178 5.16 -5.16 -13.48
C VAL A 178 4.36 -4.82 -14.74
N VAL A 179 3.28 -4.05 -14.60
CA VAL A 179 2.48 -3.56 -15.72
C VAL A 179 3.11 -2.29 -16.27
N ASP A 180 3.52 -2.34 -17.54
CA ASP A 180 3.96 -1.17 -18.28
C ASP A 180 2.74 -0.47 -18.91
N PHE A 181 2.37 0.68 -18.36
CA PHE A 181 1.22 1.45 -18.81
C PHE A 181 1.60 2.35 -19.98
N LYS A 182 0.82 2.30 -21.06
CA LYS A 182 0.98 3.24 -22.16
C LYS A 182 0.32 4.56 -21.79
N ASN A 183 1.10 5.49 -21.25
CA ASN A 183 0.59 6.81 -20.90
C ASN A 183 0.40 7.67 -22.15
N VAL A 184 -0.83 7.78 -22.64
CA VAL A 184 -1.20 8.58 -23.83
C VAL A 184 -2.41 9.47 -23.51
N PRO A 185 -2.58 10.61 -24.21
CA PRO A 185 -3.79 11.40 -24.08
C PRO A 185 -5.00 10.64 -24.66
N ILE A 186 -6.06 10.53 -23.87
CA ILE A 186 -7.28 9.80 -24.21
C ILE A 186 -8.47 10.76 -24.07
N SER A 187 -9.33 10.82 -25.10
CA SER A 187 -10.63 11.47 -25.00
C SER A 187 -11.53 10.70 -24.04
N VAL A 188 -12.06 11.41 -23.02
CA VAL A 188 -12.97 10.82 -22.02
C VAL A 188 -14.27 10.34 -22.68
N GLU A 189 -14.77 11.08 -23.67
CA GLU A 189 -15.97 10.71 -24.43
C GLU A 189 -15.76 9.36 -25.15
N GLU A 190 -14.65 9.20 -25.87
CA GLU A 190 -14.33 7.93 -26.56
C GLU A 190 -14.15 6.77 -25.57
N LEU A 191 -13.53 7.05 -24.43
CA LEU A 191 -13.28 6.05 -23.39
C LEU A 191 -14.60 5.53 -22.83
N ILE A 192 -15.51 6.42 -22.42
CA ILE A 192 -16.84 6.05 -21.91
C ILE A 192 -17.65 5.31 -22.98
N ALA A 193 -17.66 5.80 -24.22
CA ALA A 193 -18.34 5.13 -25.32
C ALA A 193 -17.80 3.70 -25.54
N THR A 194 -16.48 3.51 -25.48
CA THR A 194 -15.84 2.19 -25.61
C THR A 194 -16.19 1.27 -24.45
N SER A 195 -16.26 1.81 -23.22
CA SER A 195 -16.63 1.05 -22.02
C SER A 195 -18.11 0.66 -21.98
N LEU A 196 -19.00 1.42 -22.61
CA LEU A 196 -20.44 1.11 -22.69
C LEU A 196 -20.78 0.07 -23.76
N ARG A 197 -20.00 -0.01 -24.85
CA ARG A 197 -20.28 -0.92 -26.00
C ARG A 197 -20.59 -2.37 -25.61
N PRO A 198 -19.82 -3.03 -24.72
CA PRO A 198 -20.10 -4.43 -24.35
C PRO A 198 -21.47 -4.63 -23.68
N PHE A 199 -22.05 -3.58 -23.12
CA PHE A 199 -23.29 -3.62 -22.37
C PHE A 199 -24.51 -3.14 -23.17
N SER A 200 -24.36 -2.78 -24.44
CA SER A 200 -25.46 -2.20 -25.24
C SER A 200 -26.71 -3.08 -25.26
N ILE A 201 -26.54 -4.40 -25.44
CA ILE A 201 -27.65 -5.36 -25.43
C ILE A 201 -28.26 -5.46 -24.03
N SER A 202 -27.45 -5.48 -22.97
CA SER A 202 -27.95 -5.55 -21.61
C SER A 202 -28.74 -4.30 -21.22
N LEU A 203 -28.25 -3.12 -21.61
CA LEU A 203 -28.92 -1.84 -21.36
C LEU A 203 -30.27 -1.79 -22.06
N GLU A 204 -30.36 -2.28 -23.30
CA GLU A 204 -31.61 -2.35 -24.05
C GLU A 204 -32.60 -3.37 -23.45
N LEU A 205 -32.11 -4.57 -23.08
CA LEU A 205 -32.95 -5.62 -22.50
C LEU A 205 -33.57 -5.21 -21.15
N HIS A 206 -32.84 -4.46 -20.34
CA HIS A 206 -33.27 -4.04 -19.00
C HIS A 206 -33.88 -2.62 -18.99
N ASP A 207 -34.08 -1.99 -20.16
CA ASP A 207 -34.63 -0.63 -20.31
C ASP A 207 -33.87 0.42 -19.47
N ILE A 208 -32.53 0.38 -19.52
CA ILE A 208 -31.65 1.31 -18.80
C ILE A 208 -31.17 2.41 -19.75
N GLN A 209 -31.54 3.64 -19.44
CA GLN A 209 -31.13 4.82 -20.21
C GLN A 209 -29.75 5.31 -19.78
N VAL A 210 -28.89 5.64 -20.74
CA VAL A 210 -27.57 6.21 -20.47
C VAL A 210 -27.51 7.63 -21.04
N GLU A 211 -27.25 8.60 -20.18
CA GLU A 211 -27.04 10.00 -20.56
C GLU A 211 -25.58 10.38 -20.33
N THR A 212 -24.92 10.90 -21.36
CA THR A 212 -23.52 11.31 -21.29
C THR A 212 -23.40 12.82 -21.54
N THR A 213 -22.89 13.55 -20.55
CA THR A 213 -22.62 14.99 -20.62
C THR A 213 -21.11 15.22 -20.44
N ILE A 214 -20.37 15.12 -21.54
CA ILE A 214 -18.90 15.20 -21.56
C ILE A 214 -18.48 16.19 -22.65
N SER A 215 -17.62 17.15 -22.33
CA SER A 215 -17.05 18.03 -23.35
C SER A 215 -16.09 17.23 -24.27
N PRO A 216 -16.14 17.39 -25.61
CA PRO A 216 -15.22 16.70 -26.52
C PRO A 216 -13.73 17.04 -26.28
N SER A 217 -13.46 18.17 -25.62
CA SER A 217 -12.11 18.61 -25.25
C SER A 217 -11.56 17.93 -24.00
N THR A 218 -12.37 17.18 -23.26
CA THR A 218 -11.98 16.57 -21.98
C THR A 218 -11.07 15.37 -22.23
N THR A 219 -9.82 15.46 -21.78
CA THR A 219 -8.81 14.42 -21.97
C THR A 219 -8.13 14.02 -20.67
N ILE A 220 -7.79 12.74 -20.54
CA ILE A 220 -6.97 12.21 -19.45
C ILE A 220 -5.71 11.56 -19.98
N GLN A 221 -4.64 11.55 -19.18
CA GLN A 221 -3.41 10.82 -19.47
C GLN A 221 -3.50 9.42 -18.85
N GLY A 222 -3.34 8.38 -19.66
CA GLY A 222 -3.32 7.01 -19.15
C GLY A 222 -3.32 5.97 -20.24
N ASP A 223 -3.54 4.71 -19.84
CA ASP A 223 -3.66 3.56 -20.72
C ASP A 223 -5.13 3.24 -20.99
N ARG A 224 -5.53 3.35 -22.26
CA ARG A 224 -6.91 3.20 -22.72
C ARG A 224 -7.50 1.82 -22.37
N ILE A 225 -6.70 0.76 -22.46
CA ILE A 225 -7.19 -0.62 -22.25
C ILE A 225 -7.52 -0.81 -20.78
N TRP A 226 -6.59 -0.41 -19.90
CA TRP A 226 -6.77 -0.54 -18.46
C TRP A 226 -7.87 0.38 -17.93
N LEU A 227 -7.91 1.65 -18.37
CA LEU A 227 -8.98 2.56 -17.95
C LEU A 227 -10.35 2.10 -18.43
N SER A 228 -10.43 1.54 -19.65
CA SER A 228 -11.67 0.96 -20.16
C SER A 228 -12.13 -0.22 -19.30
N GLU A 229 -11.21 -1.09 -18.87
CA GLU A 229 -11.52 -2.19 -17.94
C GLU A 229 -12.04 -1.67 -16.59
N ALA A 230 -11.38 -0.67 -16.01
CA ALA A 230 -11.79 -0.08 -14.74
C ALA A 230 -13.22 0.50 -14.82
N LEU A 231 -13.53 1.20 -15.91
CA LEU A 231 -14.85 1.77 -16.16
C LEU A 231 -15.90 0.69 -16.45
N GLN A 232 -15.54 -0.36 -17.20
CA GLN A 232 -16.46 -1.49 -17.45
C GLN A 232 -16.87 -2.19 -16.16
N ASN A 233 -15.96 -2.34 -15.19
CA ASN A 233 -16.30 -2.90 -13.88
C ASN A 233 -17.27 -2.01 -13.09
N ILE A 234 -17.10 -0.69 -13.14
CA ILE A 234 -17.99 0.27 -12.48
C ILE A 234 -19.37 0.26 -13.16
N LEU A 235 -19.40 0.36 -14.49
CA LEU A 235 -20.64 0.35 -15.27
C LEU A 235 -21.43 -0.95 -15.10
N ARG A 236 -20.74 -2.10 -15.07
CA ARG A 236 -21.38 -3.39 -14.75
C ARG A 236 -22.05 -3.35 -13.37
N ASN A 237 -21.36 -2.80 -12.37
CA ASN A 237 -21.92 -2.67 -11.02
C ASN A 237 -23.15 -1.75 -11.00
N CYS A 238 -23.13 -0.62 -11.73
CA CYS A 238 -24.29 0.26 -11.89
C CYS A 238 -25.48 -0.47 -12.53
N ILE A 239 -25.26 -1.21 -13.64
CA ILE A 239 -26.30 -1.97 -14.34
C ILE A 239 -26.92 -3.02 -13.41
N GLU A 240 -26.09 -3.79 -12.70
CA GLU A 240 -26.55 -4.81 -11.75
C GLU A 240 -27.32 -4.20 -10.57
N SER A 241 -26.92 -3.02 -10.09
CA SER A 241 -27.56 -2.29 -8.99
C SER A 241 -28.94 -1.74 -9.37
N ILE A 242 -29.08 -1.24 -10.60
CA ILE A 242 -30.36 -0.76 -11.15
C ILE A 242 -31.35 -1.92 -11.32
N GLY A 243 -30.89 -3.05 -11.87
CA GLY A 243 -31.75 -4.16 -12.24
C GLY A 243 -32.53 -3.87 -13.52
N GLU A 244 -33.72 -3.28 -13.40
CA GLU A 244 -34.66 -3.04 -14.51
C GLU A 244 -35.18 -1.59 -14.47
N LYS A 245 -35.36 -0.97 -15.64
CA LYS A 245 -35.96 0.37 -15.80
C LYS A 245 -35.30 1.45 -14.96
N GLY A 246 -34.11 1.89 -15.39
CA GLY A 246 -33.37 2.93 -14.68
C GLY A 246 -32.52 3.79 -15.57
N LYS A 247 -31.61 4.54 -14.94
CA LYS A 247 -30.79 5.54 -15.60
C LYS A 247 -29.35 5.51 -15.08
N ILE A 248 -28.40 5.69 -15.99
CA ILE A 248 -27.00 5.95 -15.70
C ILE A 248 -26.63 7.31 -16.31
N GLU A 249 -26.18 8.23 -15.48
CA GLU A 249 -25.69 9.55 -15.89
C GLU A 249 -24.16 9.57 -15.79
N VAL A 250 -23.50 9.87 -16.90
CA VAL A 250 -22.05 10.04 -16.95
C VAL A 250 -21.72 11.48 -17.28
N GLN A 251 -20.96 12.13 -16.40
CA GLN A 251 -20.53 13.51 -16.56
C GLN A 251 -19.01 13.58 -16.59
N GLY A 252 -18.47 14.42 -17.48
CA GLY A 252 -17.03 14.64 -17.63
C GLY A 252 -16.71 16.11 -17.54
N GLU A 253 -16.09 16.53 -16.44
CA GLU A 253 -15.68 17.91 -16.20
C GLU A 253 -14.17 18.04 -16.29
N ASP A 254 -13.71 19.10 -16.93
CA ASP A 254 -12.29 19.41 -17.05
C ASP A 254 -12.00 20.78 -16.45
N ASN A 255 -11.04 20.85 -15.52
CA ASN A 255 -10.59 22.10 -14.94
C ASN A 255 -9.05 22.17 -14.91
N PRO A 256 -8.45 23.32 -14.52
CA PRO A 256 -6.99 23.46 -14.52
C PRO A 256 -6.23 22.55 -13.54
N LEU A 257 -6.89 21.97 -12.54
CA LEU A 257 -6.28 21.13 -11.51
C LEU A 257 -6.46 19.63 -11.78
N PHE A 258 -7.62 19.24 -12.30
CA PHE A 258 -7.96 17.85 -12.55
C PHE A 258 -9.03 17.71 -13.64
N THR A 259 -9.12 16.51 -14.18
CA THR A 259 -10.25 16.02 -14.96
C THR A 259 -11.07 15.07 -14.09
N GLU A 260 -12.38 15.30 -13.96
CA GLU A 260 -13.31 14.49 -13.17
C GLU A 260 -14.29 13.76 -14.08
N ILE A 261 -14.48 12.48 -13.81
CA ILE A 261 -15.50 11.63 -14.41
C ILE A 261 -16.43 11.18 -13.29
N THR A 262 -17.70 11.51 -13.43
CA THR A 262 -18.74 11.16 -12.47
C THR A 262 -19.72 10.20 -13.11
N ILE A 263 -19.99 9.07 -12.45
CA ILE A 263 -20.95 8.05 -12.90
C ILE A 263 -22.00 7.91 -11.80
N HIS A 264 -23.24 8.29 -12.10
CA HIS A 264 -24.39 8.21 -11.20
C HIS A 264 -25.38 7.19 -11.73
N ASP A 265 -25.75 6.19 -10.93
CA ASP A 265 -26.85 5.28 -11.24
C ASP A 265 -28.11 5.59 -10.43
N SER A 266 -29.27 5.20 -10.96
CA SER A 266 -30.56 5.30 -10.27
C SER A 266 -30.90 4.05 -9.43
N GLY A 267 -29.89 3.27 -9.02
CA GLY A 267 -30.06 2.05 -8.25
C GLY A 267 -30.40 2.29 -6.78
N LYS A 268 -30.21 1.26 -5.96
CA LYS A 268 -30.47 1.35 -4.50
C LYS A 268 -29.40 2.15 -3.74
N GLY A 269 -28.25 2.38 -4.36
CA GLY A 269 -27.07 2.92 -3.68
C GLY A 269 -26.41 1.88 -2.76
N PHE A 270 -25.56 2.37 -1.87
CA PHE A 270 -24.83 1.57 -0.89
C PHE A 270 -25.40 1.79 0.52
N GLU A 271 -25.37 0.77 1.37
CA GLU A 271 -25.54 0.97 2.80
C GLU A 271 -24.33 1.74 3.36
N GLU A 272 -24.55 2.67 4.30
CA GLU A 272 -23.46 3.52 4.82
C GLU A 272 -22.30 2.72 5.45
N THR A 273 -22.61 1.55 6.01
CA THR A 273 -21.64 0.63 6.61
C THR A 273 -20.79 -0.11 5.57
N GLU A 274 -21.21 -0.14 4.31
CA GLU A 274 -20.55 -0.85 3.22
C GLU A 274 -19.59 0.05 2.43
N LEU A 275 -19.82 1.37 2.42
CA LEU A 275 -18.99 2.35 1.71
C LEU A 275 -17.48 2.23 2.00
N PRO A 276 -17.01 2.06 3.24
CA PRO A 276 -15.59 1.91 3.53
C PRO A 276 -14.98 0.63 2.94
N ARG A 277 -15.81 -0.38 2.68
CA ARG A 277 -15.42 -1.73 2.29
C ARG A 277 -15.60 -1.99 0.80
N LEU A 278 -16.21 -1.07 0.05
CA LEU A 278 -16.57 -1.26 -1.36
C LEU A 278 -15.37 -1.63 -2.24
N PHE A 279 -14.18 -1.12 -1.90
CA PHE A 279 -12.94 -1.38 -2.63
C PHE A 279 -12.07 -2.47 -1.98
N GLU A 280 -12.52 -3.10 -0.90
CA GLU A 280 -11.86 -4.29 -0.34
C GLU A 280 -11.95 -5.46 -1.32
N ARG A 281 -10.92 -6.30 -1.34
CA ARG A 281 -10.89 -7.49 -2.19
C ARG A 281 -11.89 -8.51 -1.65
N PHE A 282 -12.59 -9.20 -2.56
CA PHE A 282 -13.58 -10.24 -2.23
C PHE A 282 -14.80 -9.76 -1.45
N TYR A 283 -14.89 -8.46 -1.18
CA TYR A 283 -16.04 -7.91 -0.51
C TYR A 283 -17.27 -7.97 -1.41
N ARG A 284 -18.38 -8.43 -0.83
CA ARG A 284 -19.71 -8.48 -1.45
C ARG A 284 -20.69 -7.85 -0.49
N GLY A 285 -21.57 -7.00 -1.01
CA GLY A 285 -22.61 -6.36 -0.20
C GLY A 285 -23.56 -7.39 0.40
N ILE A 286 -24.08 -7.11 1.61
CA ILE A 286 -24.89 -8.01 2.44
C ILE A 286 -26.18 -8.45 1.73
N ASN A 287 -26.74 -7.58 0.88
CA ASN A 287 -27.95 -7.82 0.10
C ASN A 287 -27.69 -8.01 -1.41
N SER A 288 -26.44 -8.27 -1.79
CA SER A 288 -26.07 -8.33 -3.20
C SER A 288 -26.43 -9.69 -3.81
N SER A 289 -27.48 -9.71 -4.64
CA SER A 289 -27.74 -10.81 -5.60
C SER A 289 -26.78 -10.77 -6.79
N THR A 290 -25.78 -9.88 -6.76
CA THR A 290 -24.84 -9.63 -7.85
C THR A 290 -23.98 -10.85 -8.14
N THR A 291 -23.91 -11.17 -9.42
CA THR A 291 -23.03 -12.16 -10.01
C THR A 291 -21.60 -11.63 -10.04
N GLY A 292 -20.73 -12.11 -9.15
CA GLY A 292 -19.32 -11.75 -9.17
C GLY A 292 -18.59 -12.11 -7.87
N PHE A 293 -17.26 -12.04 -7.92
CA PHE A 293 -16.39 -12.47 -6.82
C PHE A 293 -15.85 -11.32 -5.96
N GLY A 294 -16.37 -10.10 -6.09
CA GLY A 294 -15.90 -8.95 -5.30
C GLY A 294 -14.50 -8.43 -5.67
N ILE A 295 -14.00 -8.75 -6.87
CA ILE A 295 -12.69 -8.25 -7.34
C ILE A 295 -12.82 -6.99 -8.22
N GLY A 296 -13.94 -6.80 -8.91
CA GLY A 296 -14.09 -5.75 -9.92
C GLY A 296 -13.75 -4.34 -9.40
N MET A 297 -14.31 -3.96 -8.26
CA MET A 297 -14.11 -2.63 -7.67
C MET A 297 -12.67 -2.41 -7.17
N SER A 298 -12.06 -3.40 -6.51
CA SER A 298 -10.67 -3.33 -6.06
C SER A 298 -9.69 -3.27 -7.24
N LEU A 299 -10.00 -3.97 -8.34
CA LEU A 299 -9.26 -3.88 -9.59
C LEU A 299 -9.38 -2.49 -10.22
N SER A 300 -10.59 -1.93 -10.31
CA SER A 300 -10.80 -0.56 -10.82
C SER A 300 -10.03 0.46 -9.99
N GLN A 301 -10.08 0.35 -8.66
CA GLN A 301 -9.31 1.21 -7.76
C GLN A 301 -7.81 1.10 -8.05
N SER A 302 -7.27 -0.12 -8.13
CA SER A 302 -5.85 -0.35 -8.37
C SER A 302 -5.40 0.22 -9.72
N ILE A 303 -6.20 0.03 -10.77
CA ILE A 303 -5.93 0.58 -12.11
C ILE A 303 -5.86 2.11 -12.06
N ILE A 304 -6.88 2.75 -11.49
CA ILE A 304 -7.00 4.21 -11.46
C ILE A 304 -5.84 4.82 -10.64
N HIS A 305 -5.53 4.25 -9.47
CA HIS A 305 -4.44 4.74 -8.61
C HIS A 305 -3.07 4.57 -9.26
N ARG A 306 -2.81 3.43 -9.94
CA ARG A 306 -1.54 3.20 -10.65
C ARG A 306 -1.32 4.15 -11.82
N GLN A 307 -2.38 4.73 -12.35
CA GLN A 307 -2.33 5.75 -13.41
C GLN A 307 -2.42 7.19 -12.86
N GLY A 308 -2.24 7.38 -11.55
CA GLY A 308 -2.22 8.69 -10.90
C GLY A 308 -3.59 9.30 -10.61
N GLY A 309 -4.68 8.57 -10.87
CA GLY A 309 -6.03 8.99 -10.54
C GLY A 309 -6.47 8.58 -9.14
N THR A 310 -7.64 9.05 -8.73
CA THR A 310 -8.33 8.63 -7.52
C THR A 310 -9.77 8.26 -7.85
N ILE A 311 -10.35 7.31 -7.09
CA ILE A 311 -11.75 6.93 -7.21
C ILE A 311 -12.40 6.92 -5.82
N VAL A 312 -13.59 7.50 -5.73
CA VAL A 312 -14.42 7.53 -4.52
C VAL A 312 -15.83 7.11 -4.89
N ALA A 313 -16.47 6.33 -4.03
CA ALA A 313 -17.89 6.00 -4.13
C ALA A 313 -18.66 6.65 -2.98
N ARG A 314 -19.86 7.12 -3.26
CA ARG A 314 -20.80 7.72 -2.29
C ARG A 314 -22.24 7.51 -2.76
N ASN A 315 -23.21 7.75 -1.90
CA ASN A 315 -24.61 7.81 -2.34
C ASN A 315 -24.93 9.20 -2.90
N HIS A 316 -25.67 9.22 -4.00
CA HIS A 316 -26.15 10.48 -4.57
C HIS A 316 -27.33 11.02 -3.73
N PRO A 317 -27.44 12.35 -3.50
CA PRO A 317 -28.55 12.93 -2.72
C PRO A 317 -29.95 12.60 -3.26
N ASN A 318 -30.06 12.41 -4.58
CA ASN A 318 -31.31 12.04 -5.25
C ASN A 318 -31.55 10.51 -5.30
N GLY A 319 -30.75 9.72 -4.57
CA GLY A 319 -30.78 8.27 -4.58
C GLY A 319 -29.81 7.64 -5.59
N GLY A 320 -29.46 6.38 -5.33
CA GLY A 320 -28.51 5.60 -6.13
C GLY A 320 -27.04 5.86 -5.80
N ALA A 321 -26.16 5.16 -6.51
CA ALA A 321 -24.72 5.20 -6.27
C ALA A 321 -24.01 6.22 -7.18
N LEU A 322 -23.00 6.88 -6.62
CA LEU A 322 -22.20 7.91 -7.29
C LEU A 322 -20.72 7.56 -7.19
N PHE A 323 -20.11 7.28 -8.33
CA PHE A 323 -18.67 7.10 -8.47
C PHE A 323 -18.04 8.37 -9.02
N VAL A 324 -16.98 8.83 -8.37
CA VAL A 324 -16.22 10.03 -8.74
C VAL A 324 -14.78 9.62 -8.98
N ILE A 325 -14.31 9.79 -10.21
CA ILE A 325 -12.96 9.48 -10.63
C ILE A 325 -12.26 10.78 -10.98
N ARG A 326 -11.07 11.02 -10.43
CA ARG A 326 -10.29 12.25 -10.68
C ARG A 326 -8.88 11.94 -11.13
N PHE A 327 -8.46 12.57 -12.21
CA PHE A 327 -7.07 12.56 -12.68
C PHE A 327 -6.47 13.97 -12.54
N PRO A 328 -5.40 14.15 -11.74
CA PRO A 328 -4.67 15.41 -11.68
C PRO A 328 -4.04 15.77 -13.04
N LYS A 329 -3.90 17.07 -13.33
CA LYS A 329 -3.27 17.56 -14.56
C LYS A 329 -1.74 17.65 -14.51
#